data_AF-A0A8T4QU86-F1
#
_entry.id   AF-A0A8T4QU86-F1
#
_cell.length_a   1.000
_cell.length_b   1.000
_cell.length_c   1.000
_cell.angle_alpha   90.00
_cell.angle_beta   90.00
_cell.angle_gamma   90.00
#
_symmetry.space_group_name_H-M   'P 1'
#
loop_
_entity.id
_entity.type
_entity.pdbx_description
1 polymer ?
#
loop_
_entity_poly.entity_id
_entity_poly.type
_entity_poly.pdbx_seq_one_letter_code
_entity_poly.pdbx_strand_id
1 'polypeptide(L)'
;MNCEQDCGQCEFNGTIPEVNETPEEEGGGESGNFTPGVGAQFPGQQPLGSGAGVGAVAFCKENWECGPWTPEICPVEQFQTRICTDLNNCNTRINKPETVQACIHIASCTDGLLNGEETDIDCGGPQCPACNDGQKCLVGSDCLSGVCDPSFLVCLPPSCFDGVKNDGEEGVDCGGPCPSCGKPVLVFPPEIQAPTLIELCGRSFPWIFALITAVLTTLIYLATKLYIKNLHQNNRRFQRLKRLDQMRRILSIQRRTFYAIASILFINLAVSIYIYYLGGCPQFRELFVWIIALSTAFFTLLFYILLRRLEFNEEKRLIHLKDMLAENEKELKRLYAVQQRQLLDLENIAEGNAEAFVRKYRSFENVMKLYSRIEPGLKAVGRLASLRGSGKSTDSLETQFNDMAKSLKDDEDYAEAIQEYRELKELVNLILRLSDHYDKRRQLFEQLDQNKELLQEVETDLNRAKKPEMEHKILKDGKTEDKL
;
A
#
# COMPACT_ATOMS: atom_id res chain seq x y z
N MET A 1 -69.50 -69.97 29.99
CA MET A 1 -70.27 -70.52 31.12
C MET A 1 -69.53 -70.13 32.39
N ASN A 2 -70.28 -69.56 33.33
CA ASN A 2 -70.03 -69.36 34.76
C ASN A 2 -68.85 -68.47 35.21
N CYS A 3 -69.24 -67.39 35.91
CA CYS A 3 -68.44 -66.78 36.96
C CYS A 3 -68.20 -67.77 38.09
N GLU A 4 -67.03 -67.70 38.71
CA GLU A 4 -66.85 -68.12 40.10
C GLU A 4 -65.93 -67.12 40.80
N GLN A 5 -66.26 -66.89 42.06
CA GLN A 5 -65.77 -65.85 42.95
C GLN A 5 -64.28 -66.05 43.30
N ASP A 6 -63.55 -64.96 43.49
CA ASP A 6 -62.97 -64.70 44.81
C ASP A 6 -62.57 -63.22 44.94
N CYS A 7 -63.18 -62.58 45.93
CA CYS A 7 -62.85 -61.23 46.36
C CYS A 7 -61.79 -61.31 47.47
N GLY A 8 -60.74 -60.50 47.39
CA GLY A 8 -59.87 -60.18 48.52
C GLY A 8 -58.83 -59.14 48.07
N GLN A 9 -58.51 -58.07 48.80
CA GLN A 9 -59.02 -57.48 50.02
C GLN A 9 -58.98 -55.97 49.80
N CYS A 10 -60.02 -55.25 50.25
CA CYS A 10 -59.94 -53.80 50.46
C CYS A 10 -59.44 -53.58 51.88
N GLU A 11 -58.32 -52.88 52.06
CA GLU A 11 -57.99 -52.27 53.34
C GLU A 11 -58.08 -50.74 53.22
N PHE A 12 -58.86 -50.20 54.17
CA PHE A 12 -59.18 -48.81 54.38
C PHE A 12 -58.73 -48.50 55.82
N ASN A 13 -57.78 -47.58 55.97
CA ASN A 13 -57.51 -46.72 57.15
C ASN A 13 -56.15 -46.04 56.89
N GLY A 14 -55.94 -44.74 56.97
CA GLY A 14 -56.70 -43.70 57.64
C GLY A 14 -56.10 -43.39 59.01
N THR A 15 -55.05 -42.55 59.06
CA THR A 15 -54.80 -41.51 60.10
C THR A 15 -53.52 -40.71 59.81
N ILE A 16 -53.66 -39.38 59.82
CA ILE A 16 -52.67 -38.28 59.93
C ILE A 16 -52.70 -37.84 61.42
N PRO A 17 -51.61 -37.42 62.12
CA PRO A 17 -50.97 -36.06 62.04
C PRO A 17 -49.45 -36.04 62.40
N GLU A 18 -48.64 -34.98 62.42
CA GLU A 18 -48.64 -33.52 62.13
C GLU A 18 -47.13 -33.13 62.06
N VAL A 19 -46.65 -32.42 61.05
CA VAL A 19 -46.30 -30.97 61.01
C VAL A 19 -45.23 -30.49 61.99
N ASN A 20 -44.14 -29.96 61.42
CA ASN A 20 -43.45 -28.70 61.74
C ASN A 20 -42.25 -28.58 60.78
N GLU A 21 -41.87 -27.48 60.15
CA GLU A 21 -42.38 -26.13 59.88
C GLU A 21 -41.37 -25.57 58.84
N THR A 22 -41.87 -24.90 57.79
CA THR A 22 -41.15 -24.03 56.84
C THR A 22 -40.90 -22.65 57.50
N PRO A 23 -40.27 -21.60 56.90
CA PRO A 23 -40.04 -21.31 55.48
C PRO A 23 -38.63 -20.74 55.16
N GLU A 24 -38.24 -20.51 53.91
CA GLU A 24 -38.42 -19.22 53.20
C GLU A 24 -38.19 -19.39 51.68
N GLU A 25 -39.15 -18.90 50.88
CA GLU A 25 -39.04 -18.55 49.46
C GLU A 25 -38.86 -17.03 49.33
N GLU A 26 -37.93 -16.59 48.48
CA GLU A 26 -38.04 -15.44 47.57
C GLU A 26 -37.15 -15.77 46.35
N GLY A 27 -37.49 -15.62 45.07
CA GLY A 27 -38.54 -14.88 44.39
C GLY A 27 -37.95 -13.81 43.45
N GLY A 28 -37.87 -14.08 42.14
CA GLY A 28 -37.58 -13.10 41.06
C GLY A 28 -36.87 -13.75 39.86
N GLY A 29 -37.45 -13.94 38.67
CA GLY A 29 -37.96 -12.92 37.71
C GLY A 29 -36.75 -12.33 36.94
N GLU A 30 -36.51 -12.49 35.64
CA GLU A 30 -37.36 -12.19 34.48
C GLU A 30 -36.74 -12.70 33.14
N SER A 31 -37.63 -13.12 32.25
CA SER A 31 -37.68 -13.04 30.78
C SER A 31 -36.43 -12.90 29.89
N GLY A 32 -36.38 -13.76 28.85
CA GLY A 32 -35.66 -13.54 27.59
C GLY A 32 -36.17 -14.45 26.47
N ASN A 33 -37.23 -14.03 25.77
CA ASN A 33 -37.79 -14.67 24.57
C ASN A 33 -36.81 -14.62 23.38
N PHE A 34 -36.65 -15.73 22.64
CA PHE A 34 -36.43 -15.71 21.19
C PHE A 34 -36.92 -17.00 20.52
N THR A 35 -37.83 -16.85 19.55
CA THR A 35 -38.44 -17.84 18.64
C THR A 35 -37.48 -18.22 17.48
N PRO A 36 -37.73 -19.30 16.68
CA PRO A 36 -38.75 -19.37 15.60
C PRO A 36 -39.56 -20.72 15.65
N GLY A 37 -40.81 -20.90 15.21
CA GLY A 37 -41.50 -20.61 13.94
C GLY A 37 -41.13 -21.66 12.85
N VAL A 38 -41.98 -22.38 12.09
CA VAL A 38 -43.44 -22.51 11.84
C VAL A 38 -43.68 -23.79 11.00
N GLY A 39 -44.85 -24.44 11.12
CA GLY A 39 -45.54 -25.20 10.03
C GLY A 39 -45.80 -26.69 10.33
N ALA A 40 -46.96 -27.32 10.07
CA ALA A 40 -48.23 -26.96 9.42
C ALA A 40 -49.26 -28.10 9.74
N GLN A 41 -50.48 -27.78 10.22
CA GLN A 41 -51.80 -27.93 9.55
C GLN A 41 -52.55 -29.29 9.67
N PHE A 42 -53.70 -29.21 10.39
CA PHE A 42 -55.02 -29.93 10.43
C PHE A 42 -55.51 -30.74 9.19
N PRO A 43 -56.69 -31.44 9.21
CA PRO A 43 -57.87 -31.48 10.13
C PRO A 43 -58.35 -32.93 10.45
N GLY A 44 -59.39 -33.28 11.22
CA GLY A 44 -60.52 -32.65 11.89
C GLY A 44 -61.66 -33.69 12.01
N GLN A 45 -62.48 -33.64 13.07
CA GLN A 45 -63.96 -33.83 13.07
C GLN A 45 -64.49 -34.06 14.50
N GLN A 46 -65.43 -33.19 14.89
CA GLN A 46 -66.35 -33.27 16.04
C GLN A 46 -67.64 -34.06 15.61
N PRO A 47 -68.81 -34.00 16.28
CA PRO A 47 -69.22 -33.73 17.68
C PRO A 47 -70.30 -34.73 18.23
N LEU A 48 -70.93 -34.36 19.36
CA LEU A 48 -72.22 -34.81 19.96
C LEU A 48 -72.16 -36.08 20.84
N GLY A 49 -72.72 -36.11 22.04
CA GLY A 49 -73.52 -35.15 22.80
C GLY A 49 -74.05 -35.82 24.08
N SER A 50 -74.41 -34.99 25.05
CA SER A 50 -75.43 -35.18 26.09
C SER A 50 -75.51 -36.50 26.88
N GLY A 51 -75.44 -36.35 28.21
CA GLY A 51 -76.36 -37.09 29.08
C GLY A 51 -75.71 -37.86 30.22
N ALA A 52 -75.83 -37.25 31.41
CA ALA A 52 -76.32 -37.89 32.63
C ALA A 52 -75.57 -39.09 33.23
N GLY A 53 -75.33 -38.95 34.54
CA GLY A 53 -75.36 -40.10 35.45
C GLY A 53 -73.98 -40.57 35.86
N VAL A 54 -73.54 -40.00 36.98
CA VAL A 54 -72.45 -40.46 37.83
C VAL A 54 -72.66 -41.94 38.15
N GLY A 55 -72.05 -42.82 37.35
CA GLY A 55 -71.71 -44.17 37.75
C GLY A 55 -70.23 -44.17 38.06
N ALA A 56 -69.87 -44.36 39.33
CA ALA A 56 -68.47 -44.55 39.72
C ALA A 56 -67.93 -45.76 38.94
N VAL A 57 -67.17 -45.48 37.88
CA VAL A 57 -66.50 -46.49 37.08
C VAL A 57 -65.47 -47.10 38.01
N ALA A 58 -65.60 -48.40 38.30
CA ALA A 58 -64.56 -49.15 38.98
C ALA A 58 -63.32 -49.15 38.09
N PHE A 59 -62.37 -48.27 38.38
CA PHE A 59 -61.09 -48.23 37.68
C PHE A 59 -60.26 -49.40 38.18
N CYS A 60 -59.83 -50.27 37.26
CA CYS A 60 -58.85 -51.30 37.56
C CYS A 60 -57.55 -50.59 37.94
N LYS A 61 -57.10 -50.74 39.20
CA LYS A 61 -55.83 -50.20 39.65
C LYS A 61 -54.74 -51.21 39.31
N GLU A 62 -53.81 -50.78 38.45
CA GLU A 62 -52.65 -51.58 38.08
C GLU A 62 -51.85 -51.98 39.32
N ASN A 63 -51.38 -53.23 39.35
CA ASN A 63 -50.48 -53.76 40.37
C ASN A 63 -49.25 -54.34 39.67
N TRP A 64 -48.24 -53.48 39.48
CA TRP A 64 -47.03 -53.85 38.76
C TRP A 64 -46.04 -54.58 39.64
N GLU A 65 -45.59 -55.74 39.17
CA GLU A 65 -44.44 -56.45 39.70
C GLU A 65 -43.33 -56.48 38.63
N CYS A 66 -42.10 -56.16 39.03
CA CYS A 66 -40.96 -56.10 38.11
C CYS A 66 -39.86 -57.09 38.51
N GLY A 67 -39.29 -57.77 37.52
CA GLY A 67 -38.10 -58.60 37.71
C GLY A 67 -36.82 -57.79 37.98
N PRO A 68 -35.69 -58.46 38.28
CA PRO A 68 -34.40 -57.81 38.47
C PRO A 68 -33.90 -57.14 37.19
N TRP A 69 -32.98 -56.20 37.33
CA TRP A 69 -32.30 -55.55 36.22
C TRP A 69 -31.33 -56.52 35.54
N THR A 70 -31.36 -56.57 34.21
CA THR A 70 -30.53 -57.46 33.39
C THR A 70 -29.79 -56.68 32.29
N PRO A 71 -28.50 -57.00 32.02
CA PRO A 71 -27.65 -57.95 32.77
C PRO A 71 -27.29 -57.42 34.17
N GLU A 72 -27.03 -58.33 35.12
CA GLU A 72 -26.75 -58.00 36.53
C GLU A 72 -25.49 -57.14 36.69
N ILE A 73 -24.51 -57.31 35.79
CA ILE A 73 -23.32 -56.48 35.64
C ILE A 73 -23.52 -55.55 34.43
N CYS A 74 -23.32 -54.25 34.62
CA CYS A 74 -23.57 -53.24 33.60
C CYS A 74 -22.69 -53.43 32.35
N PRO A 75 -23.28 -53.54 31.15
CA PRO A 75 -22.54 -53.63 29.91
C PRO A 75 -22.12 -52.22 29.43
N VAL A 76 -21.10 -52.15 28.58
CA VAL A 76 -20.52 -50.90 28.03
C VAL A 76 -21.56 -50.02 27.31
N GLU A 77 -22.72 -50.58 26.96
CA GLU A 77 -23.85 -49.87 26.33
C GLU A 77 -24.75 -49.09 27.31
N GLN A 78 -24.33 -48.93 28.57
CA GLN A 78 -24.83 -47.95 29.56
C GLN A 78 -26.28 -48.06 30.06
N PHE A 79 -27.05 -49.07 29.67
CA PHE A 79 -28.42 -49.27 30.17
C PHE A 79 -28.72 -50.69 30.62
N GLN A 80 -29.40 -50.81 31.75
CA GLN A 80 -30.02 -52.07 32.21
C GLN A 80 -31.51 -52.07 31.89
N THR A 81 -32.06 -53.25 31.64
CA THR A 81 -33.50 -53.42 31.39
C THR A 81 -34.13 -54.42 32.35
N ARG A 82 -35.40 -54.20 32.69
CA ARG A 82 -36.21 -55.14 33.48
C ARG A 82 -37.59 -55.32 32.88
N ILE A 83 -38.20 -56.46 33.13
CA ILE A 83 -39.56 -56.77 32.68
C ILE A 83 -40.52 -56.52 33.83
N CYS A 84 -41.57 -55.75 33.58
CA CYS A 84 -42.65 -55.48 34.53
C CYS A 84 -43.98 -55.98 33.98
N THR A 85 -44.73 -56.73 34.79
CA THR A 85 -46.05 -57.30 34.48
C THR A 85 -47.10 -56.82 35.47
N ASP A 86 -48.29 -56.50 34.97
CA ASP A 86 -49.44 -56.10 35.81
C ASP A 86 -50.21 -57.34 36.25
N LEU A 87 -50.18 -57.65 37.54
CA LEU A 87 -50.85 -58.81 38.11
C LEU A 87 -52.38 -58.73 37.98
N ASN A 88 -52.93 -57.51 37.90
CA ASN A 88 -54.36 -57.29 37.77
C ASN A 88 -54.84 -57.26 36.31
N ASN A 89 -53.93 -57.37 35.34
CA ASN A 89 -54.21 -57.35 33.89
C ASN A 89 -55.17 -56.22 33.46
N CYS A 90 -54.97 -55.01 34.00
CA CYS A 90 -55.84 -53.86 33.77
C CYS A 90 -55.76 -53.28 32.34
N ASN A 91 -54.84 -53.78 31.49
CA ASN A 91 -54.59 -53.35 30.10
C ASN A 91 -54.28 -51.85 29.92
N THR A 92 -53.94 -51.15 30.99
CA THR A 92 -53.50 -49.76 30.98
C THR A 92 -51.99 -49.67 31.29
N ARG A 93 -51.38 -48.48 31.19
CA ARG A 93 -49.97 -48.23 31.56
C ARG A 93 -49.79 -47.01 32.47
N ILE A 94 -50.85 -46.61 33.15
CA ILE A 94 -50.98 -45.31 33.83
C ILE A 94 -49.94 -45.15 34.95
N ASN A 95 -49.46 -46.25 35.55
CA ASN A 95 -48.41 -46.25 36.57
C ASN A 95 -47.33 -47.31 36.30
N LYS A 96 -47.06 -47.66 35.04
CA LYS A 96 -46.04 -48.66 34.71
C LYS A 96 -44.65 -48.18 35.17
N PRO A 97 -43.94 -48.91 36.05
CA PRO A 97 -42.60 -48.55 36.47
C PRO A 97 -41.62 -48.52 35.29
N GLU A 98 -40.57 -47.72 35.41
CA GLU A 98 -39.53 -47.64 34.39
C GLU A 98 -38.87 -49.00 34.15
N THR A 99 -38.71 -49.35 32.88
CA THR A 99 -38.15 -50.63 32.42
C THR A 99 -36.72 -50.49 31.89
N VAL A 100 -36.16 -49.27 31.91
CA VAL A 100 -34.79 -48.95 31.49
C VAL A 100 -34.19 -48.00 32.53
N GLN A 101 -32.97 -48.26 32.99
CA GLN A 101 -32.23 -47.34 33.86
C GLN A 101 -30.78 -47.20 33.38
N ALA A 102 -30.19 -46.03 33.64
CA ALA A 102 -28.76 -45.78 33.45
C ALA A 102 -27.95 -46.41 34.60
N CYS A 103 -26.82 -47.02 34.26
CA CYS A 103 -25.92 -47.62 35.23
C CYS A 103 -25.07 -46.59 35.98
N ILE A 104 -24.79 -46.84 37.26
CA ILE A 104 -23.77 -46.12 38.03
C ILE A 104 -22.58 -47.07 38.18
N HIS A 105 -21.50 -46.81 37.45
CA HIS A 105 -20.24 -47.52 37.66
C HIS A 105 -19.51 -46.91 38.87
N ILE A 106 -19.09 -47.77 39.80
CA ILE A 106 -18.16 -47.37 40.86
C ILE A 106 -16.78 -47.41 40.22
N ALA A 107 -16.10 -46.26 40.19
CA ALA A 107 -14.78 -46.15 39.58
C ALA A 107 -13.79 -47.13 40.21
N SER A 108 -13.09 -47.89 39.38
CA SER A 108 -12.09 -48.87 39.81
C SER A 108 -11.02 -49.01 38.72
N CYS A 109 -9.76 -49.07 39.14
CA CYS A 109 -8.58 -49.12 38.26
C CYS A 109 -8.35 -50.45 37.51
N THR A 110 -9.42 -51.24 37.33
CA THR A 110 -9.40 -52.56 36.67
C THR A 110 -10.77 -52.90 36.08
N ASP A 111 -11.64 -51.92 35.88
CA ASP A 111 -13.01 -52.13 35.39
C ASP A 111 -13.12 -52.03 33.86
N GLY A 112 -12.02 -51.73 33.18
CA GLY A 112 -11.94 -51.65 31.72
C GLY A 112 -12.51 -50.36 31.15
N LEU A 113 -12.81 -49.36 31.98
CA LEU A 113 -13.45 -48.11 31.58
C LEU A 113 -12.61 -46.93 32.06
N LEU A 114 -12.36 -45.96 31.17
CA LEU A 114 -11.77 -44.68 31.55
C LEU A 114 -12.78 -43.89 32.40
N ASN A 115 -12.67 -43.98 33.72
CA ASN A 115 -13.56 -43.31 34.66
C ASN A 115 -12.81 -42.81 35.92
N GLY A 116 -13.53 -42.14 36.82
CA GLY A 116 -12.91 -41.58 38.03
C GLY A 116 -11.86 -40.51 37.71
N GLU A 117 -10.64 -40.71 38.20
CA GLU A 117 -9.48 -39.80 38.01
C GLU A 117 -8.39 -40.40 37.10
N GLU A 118 -8.72 -41.46 36.35
CA GLU A 118 -7.80 -42.11 35.42
C GLU A 118 -7.41 -41.21 34.24
N THR A 119 -6.17 -41.36 33.75
CA THR A 119 -5.69 -40.65 32.56
C THR A 119 -5.75 -41.51 31.30
N ASP A 120 -5.68 -42.84 31.45
CA ASP A 120 -5.98 -43.83 30.41
C ASP A 120 -6.73 -45.02 31.04
N ILE A 121 -7.31 -45.90 30.23
CA ILE A 121 -8.16 -47.00 30.73
C ILE A 121 -7.42 -47.82 31.80
N ASP A 122 -7.99 -47.86 33.02
CA ASP A 122 -7.49 -48.59 34.19
C ASP A 122 -6.11 -48.10 34.71
N CYS A 123 -5.66 -46.89 34.35
CA CYS A 123 -4.36 -46.37 34.82
C CYS A 123 -4.27 -44.83 34.87
N GLY A 124 -3.27 -44.36 35.63
CA GLY A 124 -2.97 -42.93 35.80
C GLY A 124 -3.88 -42.22 36.80
N GLY A 125 -3.50 -41.02 37.22
CA GLY A 125 -4.15 -40.33 38.34
C GLY A 125 -3.68 -40.84 39.71
N PRO A 126 -4.18 -40.25 40.80
CA PRO A 126 -3.63 -40.47 42.15
C PRO A 126 -4.01 -41.81 42.80
N GLN A 127 -5.07 -42.47 42.30
CA GLN A 127 -5.63 -43.68 42.92
C GLN A 127 -5.34 -44.96 42.13
N CYS A 128 -4.87 -44.84 40.88
CA CYS A 128 -4.65 -45.95 39.97
C CYS A 128 -3.16 -46.19 39.71
N PRO A 129 -2.76 -47.41 39.29
CA PRO A 129 -1.38 -47.67 38.92
C PRO A 129 -0.96 -46.77 37.75
N ALA A 130 0.33 -46.43 37.70
CA ALA A 130 0.85 -45.64 36.60
C ALA A 130 0.75 -46.40 35.27
N CYS A 131 0.51 -45.65 34.20
CA CYS A 131 0.37 -46.12 32.84
C CYS A 131 1.71 -46.51 32.19
N ASN A 132 1.65 -47.45 31.26
CA ASN A 132 2.77 -47.88 30.43
C ASN A 132 3.08 -46.87 29.31
N ASP A 133 4.24 -47.02 28.69
CA ASP A 133 4.65 -46.21 27.55
C ASP A 133 3.61 -46.23 26.42
N GLY A 134 3.31 -45.06 25.86
CA GLY A 134 2.32 -44.85 24.80
C GLY A 134 0.88 -44.66 25.28
N GLN A 135 0.58 -44.87 26.56
CA GLN A 135 -0.72 -44.58 27.17
C GLN A 135 -0.84 -43.10 27.54
N LYS A 136 -2.07 -42.60 27.73
CA LYS A 136 -2.33 -41.19 28.03
C LYS A 136 -1.96 -40.79 29.46
N CYS A 137 -1.48 -39.56 29.60
CA CYS A 137 -1.09 -38.98 30.89
C CYS A 137 -1.38 -37.47 30.92
N LEU A 138 -1.44 -36.90 32.12
CA LEU A 138 -1.54 -35.45 32.34
C LEU A 138 -0.30 -34.92 33.06
N VAL A 139 0.28 -35.72 33.94
CA VAL A 139 1.48 -35.43 34.72
C VAL A 139 2.43 -36.62 34.73
N GLY A 140 3.71 -36.39 35.01
CA GLY A 140 4.72 -37.44 35.01
C GLY A 140 4.40 -38.61 35.94
N SER A 141 3.73 -38.36 37.08
CA SER A 141 3.30 -39.42 38.02
C SER A 141 2.28 -40.39 37.45
N ASP A 142 1.60 -40.04 36.36
CA ASP A 142 0.66 -40.93 35.69
C ASP A 142 1.39 -42.01 34.88
N CYS A 143 2.72 -41.89 34.68
CA CYS A 143 3.52 -42.80 33.86
C CYS A 143 4.49 -43.63 34.70
N LEU A 144 4.67 -44.91 34.36
CA LEU A 144 5.66 -45.78 35.00
C LEU A 144 7.08 -45.24 34.84
N SER A 145 7.38 -44.61 33.71
CA SER A 145 8.64 -43.91 33.46
C SER A 145 8.79 -42.62 34.27
N GLY A 146 7.70 -42.05 34.78
CA GLY A 146 7.69 -40.71 35.35
C GLY A 146 7.65 -39.59 34.32
N VAL A 147 7.58 -39.91 33.01
CA VAL A 147 7.70 -38.95 31.90
C VAL A 147 6.41 -38.89 31.10
N CYS A 148 5.75 -37.73 31.18
CA CYS A 148 4.57 -37.41 30.37
C CYS A 148 4.92 -36.34 29.34
N ASP A 149 4.72 -36.63 28.05
CA ASP A 149 4.98 -35.66 26.98
C ASP A 149 3.93 -34.51 27.04
N PRO A 150 4.33 -33.25 27.23
CA PRO A 150 3.38 -32.14 27.37
C PRO A 150 2.67 -31.77 26.04
N SER A 151 3.18 -32.23 24.89
CA SER A 151 2.62 -31.94 23.57
C SER A 151 1.61 -32.99 23.13
N PHE A 152 1.90 -34.26 23.43
CA PHE A 152 1.10 -35.41 22.99
C PHE A 152 0.28 -36.03 24.12
N LEU A 153 0.53 -35.65 25.38
CA LEU A 153 -0.15 -36.17 26.58
C LEU A 153 -0.07 -37.69 26.68
N VAL A 154 1.11 -38.25 26.37
CA VAL A 154 1.39 -39.69 26.40
C VAL A 154 2.65 -40.00 27.20
N CYS A 155 2.66 -41.16 27.85
CA CYS A 155 3.81 -41.68 28.58
C CYS A 155 4.92 -42.04 27.60
N LEU A 156 6.12 -41.53 27.86
CA LEU A 156 7.30 -41.85 27.07
C LEU A 156 8.17 -42.88 27.79
N PRO A 157 8.91 -43.73 27.05
CA PRO A 157 9.89 -44.60 27.66
C PRO A 157 10.97 -43.78 28.39
N PRO A 158 11.57 -44.34 29.46
CA PRO A 158 12.64 -43.68 30.19
C PRO A 158 13.83 -43.39 29.28
N SER A 159 14.49 -42.26 29.50
CA SER A 159 15.64 -41.81 28.74
C SER A 159 16.65 -41.12 29.63
N CYS A 160 17.93 -41.27 29.32
CA CYS A 160 19.03 -40.60 30.02
C CYS A 160 19.05 -39.05 29.90
N PHE A 161 17.99 -38.44 29.37
CA PHE A 161 17.88 -37.00 29.12
C PHE A 161 16.42 -36.51 29.28
N ASP A 162 15.59 -37.26 30.01
CA ASP A 162 14.17 -36.95 30.20
C ASP A 162 13.90 -36.05 31.43
N GLY A 163 14.93 -35.74 32.21
CA GLY A 163 14.85 -34.86 33.37
C GLY A 163 14.29 -35.53 34.63
N VAL A 164 14.09 -36.84 34.62
CA VAL A 164 13.51 -37.61 35.71
C VAL A 164 14.44 -38.76 36.08
N LYS A 165 14.74 -38.93 37.37
CA LYS A 165 15.54 -40.08 37.83
C LYS A 165 14.70 -41.37 37.79
N ASN A 166 14.81 -42.13 36.71
CA ASN A 166 14.07 -43.38 36.49
C ASN A 166 15.00 -44.53 36.07
N ASP A 167 14.43 -45.70 35.70
CA ASP A 167 15.08 -46.88 35.08
C ASP A 167 16.49 -47.29 35.57
N GLY A 168 16.77 -47.10 36.87
CA GLY A 168 18.06 -47.51 37.47
C GLY A 168 19.18 -46.48 37.37
N GLU A 169 18.88 -45.23 37.04
CA GLU A 169 19.83 -44.12 37.09
C GLU A 169 20.37 -43.85 38.51
N GLU A 170 21.64 -43.42 38.63
CA GLU A 170 22.25 -43.08 39.92
C GLU A 170 21.93 -41.63 40.33
N GLY A 171 21.74 -40.73 39.36
CA GLY A 171 21.27 -39.35 39.50
C GLY A 171 20.27 -39.02 38.38
N VAL A 172 19.65 -37.83 38.40
CA VAL A 172 18.77 -37.41 37.29
C VAL A 172 19.58 -37.39 36.00
N ASP A 173 19.16 -38.17 34.99
CA ASP A 173 19.79 -38.27 33.68
C ASP A 173 21.25 -38.79 33.71
N CYS A 174 21.67 -39.50 34.77
CA CYS A 174 23.05 -40.00 34.87
C CYS A 174 23.24 -41.27 35.71
N GLY A 175 24.29 -42.02 35.39
CA GLY A 175 24.68 -43.25 36.07
C GLY A 175 23.76 -44.44 35.80
N GLY A 176 24.15 -45.64 36.26
CA GLY A 176 23.43 -46.87 35.94
C GLY A 176 23.50 -47.20 34.44
N PRO A 177 22.36 -47.31 33.72
CA PRO A 177 22.34 -47.52 32.26
C PRO A 177 22.83 -46.29 31.47
N CYS A 178 22.91 -45.13 32.12
CA CYS A 178 23.29 -43.85 31.52
C CYS A 178 24.78 -43.51 31.74
N PRO A 179 25.34 -42.51 31.02
CA PRO A 179 26.71 -42.07 31.23
C PRO A 179 26.98 -41.76 32.71
N SER A 180 28.16 -42.14 33.21
CA SER A 180 28.50 -42.02 34.63
C SER A 180 28.28 -40.60 35.16
N CYS A 181 27.69 -40.47 36.34
CA CYS A 181 27.54 -39.18 37.02
C CYS A 181 28.93 -38.59 37.35
N GLY A 182 29.47 -37.77 36.44
CA GLY A 182 30.73 -37.07 36.64
C GLY A 182 30.60 -35.97 37.69
N LYS A 183 31.59 -35.85 38.60
CA LYS A 183 31.83 -34.61 39.37
C LYS A 183 31.83 -33.43 38.39
N PRO A 184 31.26 -32.26 38.76
CA PRO A 184 30.67 -31.30 37.83
C PRO A 184 31.62 -31.00 36.68
N VAL A 185 31.35 -31.63 35.55
CA VAL A 185 31.83 -31.13 34.27
C VAL A 185 31.06 -29.83 34.07
N LEU A 186 31.78 -28.73 33.90
CA LEU A 186 31.18 -27.51 33.38
C LEU A 186 30.71 -27.81 31.96
N VAL A 187 29.49 -28.33 31.87
CA VAL A 187 28.77 -28.45 30.62
C VAL A 187 28.43 -27.01 30.25
N PHE A 188 29.22 -26.44 29.33
CA PHE A 188 28.74 -25.31 28.56
C PHE A 188 27.42 -25.74 27.93
N PRO A 189 26.36 -24.90 28.02
CA PRO A 189 25.04 -25.29 27.56
C PRO A 189 25.11 -25.84 26.14
N PRO A 190 24.32 -26.90 25.82
CA PRO A 190 24.23 -27.37 24.45
C PRO A 190 23.87 -26.18 23.56
N GLU A 191 24.60 -26.05 22.46
CA GLU A 191 24.32 -25.07 21.43
C GLU A 191 22.84 -25.21 21.07
N ILE A 192 22.07 -24.19 21.42
CA ILE A 192 20.62 -24.16 21.23
C ILE A 192 20.38 -24.45 19.75
N GLN A 193 19.89 -25.65 19.43
CA GLN A 193 19.17 -25.82 18.19
C GLN A 193 17.94 -24.95 18.33
N ALA A 194 17.94 -23.86 17.56
CA ALA A 194 16.91 -22.85 17.60
C ALA A 194 15.53 -23.51 17.62
N PRO A 195 14.70 -23.28 18.65
CA PRO A 195 13.31 -23.69 18.58
C PRO A 195 12.73 -23.04 17.33
N THR A 196 12.00 -23.85 16.56
CA THR A 196 10.97 -23.46 15.62
C THR A 196 10.89 -21.96 15.33
N LEU A 197 11.24 -21.58 14.10
CA LEU A 197 10.67 -20.36 13.52
C LEU A 197 9.17 -20.34 13.91
N ILE A 198 8.75 -19.25 14.55
CA ILE A 198 7.39 -18.93 15.02
C ILE A 198 7.15 -19.21 16.53
N GLU A 199 7.87 -18.49 17.39
CA GLU A 199 7.22 -17.70 18.45
C GLU A 199 7.98 -16.36 18.57
N LEU A 200 7.59 -15.42 17.71
CA LEU A 200 8.33 -14.19 17.41
C LEU A 200 8.18 -13.16 18.56
N CYS A 201 8.89 -13.37 19.67
CA CYS A 201 9.24 -12.39 20.71
C CYS A 201 8.19 -11.35 21.15
N GLY A 202 6.89 -11.64 21.06
CA GLY A 202 5.78 -10.91 21.70
C GLY A 202 5.83 -9.38 21.66
N ARG A 203 6.37 -8.75 20.60
CA ARG A 203 6.50 -7.28 20.55
C ARG A 203 5.85 -6.68 19.32
N SER A 204 5.09 -5.63 19.58
CA SER A 204 4.49 -4.75 18.58
C SER A 204 5.56 -4.10 17.70
N PHE A 205 5.31 -4.08 16.39
CA PHE A 205 6.11 -3.35 15.40
C PHE A 205 6.40 -1.92 15.87
N PRO A 206 7.61 -1.36 15.64
CA PRO A 206 8.00 -0.04 16.12
C PRO A 206 7.33 1.10 15.34
N TRP A 207 6.01 1.21 15.46
CA TRP A 207 5.17 2.21 14.80
C TRP A 207 5.62 3.64 15.07
N ILE A 208 6.21 3.90 16.23
CA ILE A 208 6.75 5.23 16.60
C ILE A 208 7.86 5.65 15.63
N PHE A 209 8.77 4.74 15.25
CA PHE A 209 9.83 5.04 14.28
C PHE A 209 9.26 5.24 12.87
N ALA A 210 8.30 4.42 12.46
CA ALA A 210 7.58 4.60 11.19
C ALA A 210 6.83 5.96 11.15
N LEU A 211 6.24 6.38 12.26
CA LEU A 211 5.53 7.64 12.37
C LEU A 211 6.48 8.84 12.37
N ILE A 212 7.58 8.79 13.12
CA ILE A 212 8.61 9.84 13.12
C ILE A 212 9.21 10.01 11.72
N THR A 213 9.48 8.91 11.02
CA THR A 213 10.07 8.94 9.67
C THR A 213 9.06 9.44 8.63
N ALA A 214 7.79 9.05 8.74
CA ALA A 214 6.72 9.62 7.92
C ALA A 214 6.58 11.14 8.16
N VAL A 215 6.64 11.60 9.40
CA VAL A 215 6.60 13.04 9.74
C VAL A 215 7.84 13.75 9.17
N LEU A 216 9.04 13.24 9.39
CA LEU A 216 10.29 13.84 8.88
C LEU A 216 10.31 13.92 7.35
N THR A 217 9.93 12.85 6.66
CA THR A 217 9.85 12.85 5.19
C THR A 217 8.78 13.79 4.67
N THR A 218 7.64 13.89 5.36
CA THR A 218 6.59 14.87 5.05
C THR A 218 7.09 16.29 5.26
N LEU A 219 7.85 16.55 6.33
CA LEU A 219 8.47 17.84 6.59
C LEU A 219 9.53 18.19 5.53
N ILE A 220 10.38 17.24 5.13
CA ILE A 220 11.35 17.43 4.05
C ILE A 220 10.63 17.73 2.72
N TYR A 221 9.55 17.00 2.43
CA TYR A 221 8.73 17.24 1.24
C TYR A 221 8.08 18.62 1.27
N LEU A 222 7.46 19.01 2.39
CA LEU A 222 6.84 20.32 2.58
C LEU A 222 7.88 21.45 2.53
N ALA A 223 9.03 21.28 3.18
CA ALA A 223 10.14 22.22 3.14
C ALA A 223 10.65 22.41 1.71
N THR A 224 10.77 21.32 0.93
CA THR A 224 11.15 21.37 -0.48
C THR A 224 10.08 22.11 -1.31
N LYS A 225 8.79 21.83 -1.06
CA LYS A 225 7.66 22.49 -1.75
C LYS A 225 7.62 23.98 -1.44
N LEU A 226 7.82 24.35 -0.18
CA LEU A 226 7.92 25.74 0.27
C LEU A 226 9.16 26.42 -0.29
N TYR A 227 10.30 25.72 -0.33
CA TYR A 227 11.53 26.21 -0.93
C TYR A 227 11.31 26.52 -2.42
N ILE A 228 10.71 25.61 -3.19
CA ILE A 228 10.38 25.83 -4.61
C ILE A 228 9.42 27.02 -4.77
N LYS A 229 8.40 27.13 -3.91
CA LYS A 229 7.45 28.27 -3.91
C LYS A 229 8.17 29.59 -3.62
N ASN A 230 9.05 29.62 -2.62
CA ASN A 230 9.87 30.78 -2.26
C ASN A 230 10.87 31.12 -3.38
N LEU A 231 11.44 30.11 -4.03
CA LEU A 231 12.32 30.29 -5.19
C LEU A 231 11.58 30.96 -6.36
N HIS A 232 10.32 30.59 -6.57
CA HIS A 232 9.46 31.22 -7.57
C HIS A 232 9.04 32.65 -7.21
N GLN A 233 8.71 32.93 -5.95
CA GLN A 233 8.13 34.21 -5.53
C GLN A 233 9.18 35.28 -5.18
N ASN A 234 10.27 34.89 -4.53
CA ASN A 234 11.20 35.81 -3.86
C ASN A 234 12.53 35.95 -4.60
N ASN A 235 12.92 34.93 -5.39
CA ASN A 235 14.20 34.96 -6.08
C ASN A 235 14.07 35.63 -7.47
N ARG A 236 14.24 36.95 -7.50
CA ARG A 236 14.25 37.74 -8.75
C ARG A 236 15.25 37.22 -9.79
N ARG A 237 16.35 36.59 -9.34
CA ARG A 237 17.36 35.98 -10.22
C ARG A 237 16.82 34.73 -10.92
N PHE A 238 15.94 33.98 -10.26
CA PHE A 238 15.28 32.81 -10.83
C PHE A 238 14.18 33.19 -11.82
N GLN A 239 13.40 34.22 -11.51
CA GLN A 239 12.37 34.76 -12.42
C GLN A 239 12.95 35.30 -13.74
N ARG A 240 14.21 35.75 -13.74
CA ARG A 240 14.93 36.20 -14.94
C ARG A 240 15.41 35.06 -15.86
N LEU A 241 15.40 33.82 -15.40
CA LEU A 241 15.79 32.66 -16.22
C LEU A 241 14.72 32.34 -17.26
N LYS A 242 15.10 31.77 -18.40
CA LYS A 242 14.15 31.28 -19.40
C LYS A 242 13.27 30.17 -18.81
N ARG A 243 12.03 30.05 -19.29
CA ARG A 243 11.04 29.09 -18.75
C ARG A 243 11.54 27.65 -18.74
N LEU A 244 12.33 27.25 -19.74
CA LEU A 244 12.93 25.92 -19.84
C LEU A 244 13.93 25.65 -18.70
N ASP A 245 14.74 26.65 -18.36
CA ASP A 245 15.75 26.58 -17.31
C ASP A 245 15.14 26.61 -15.90
N GLN A 246 14.06 27.38 -15.73
CA GLN A 246 13.25 27.33 -14.52
C GLN A 246 12.68 25.93 -14.30
N MET A 247 12.07 25.33 -15.32
CA MET A 247 11.51 23.99 -15.23
C MET A 247 12.59 22.93 -14.97
N ARG A 248 13.75 23.02 -15.64
CA ARG A 248 14.85 22.07 -15.46
C ARG A 248 15.38 22.08 -14.03
N ARG A 249 15.60 23.26 -13.43
CA ARG A 249 16.04 23.37 -12.03
C ARG A 249 15.02 22.82 -11.05
N ILE A 250 13.73 23.07 -11.28
CA ILE A 250 12.66 22.56 -10.42
C ILE A 250 12.58 21.04 -10.50
N LEU A 251 12.60 20.47 -11.71
CA LEU A 251 12.56 19.02 -11.92
C LEU A 251 13.79 18.31 -11.34
N SER A 252 14.96 18.92 -11.45
CA SER A 252 16.20 18.45 -10.82
C SER A 252 16.07 18.39 -9.30
N ILE A 253 15.60 19.47 -8.67
CA ILE A 253 15.40 19.53 -7.20
C ILE A 253 14.34 18.52 -6.76
N GLN A 254 13.21 18.43 -7.48
CA GLN A 254 12.13 17.49 -7.18
C GLN A 254 12.57 16.04 -7.30
N ARG A 255 13.37 15.68 -8.31
CA ARG A 255 13.89 14.31 -8.45
C ARG A 255 14.92 13.99 -7.38
N ARG A 256 15.87 14.89 -7.09
CA ARG A 256 16.87 14.68 -6.02
C ARG A 256 16.20 14.48 -4.66
N THR A 257 15.18 15.28 -4.36
CA THR A 257 14.41 15.17 -3.11
C THR A 257 13.55 13.92 -3.08
N PHE A 258 12.91 13.54 -4.19
CA PHE A 258 12.17 12.28 -4.30
C PHE A 258 13.05 11.07 -4.03
N TYR A 259 14.21 10.98 -4.68
CA TYR A 259 15.14 9.87 -4.45
C TYR A 259 15.74 9.89 -3.04
N ALA A 260 16.02 11.06 -2.46
CA ALA A 260 16.47 11.16 -1.07
C ALA A 260 15.40 10.66 -0.09
N ILE A 261 14.13 11.06 -0.30
CA ILE A 261 12.99 10.58 0.50
C ILE A 261 12.82 9.07 0.33
N ALA A 262 12.87 8.55 -0.90
CA ALA A 262 12.77 7.12 -1.17
C ALA A 262 13.89 6.31 -0.50
N SER A 263 15.13 6.80 -0.54
CA SER A 263 16.26 6.19 0.16
C SER A 263 16.09 6.21 1.68
N ILE A 264 15.62 7.33 2.25
CA ILE A 264 15.36 7.44 3.69
C ILE A 264 14.25 6.48 4.11
N LEU A 265 13.14 6.42 3.37
CA LEU A 265 12.03 5.50 3.65
C LEU A 265 12.49 4.05 3.55
N PHE A 266 13.31 3.72 2.55
CA PHE A 266 13.85 2.37 2.38
C PHE A 266 14.80 1.97 3.52
N ILE A 267 15.75 2.85 3.89
CA ILE A 267 16.66 2.59 5.01
C ILE A 267 15.87 2.43 6.31
N ASN A 268 14.86 3.27 6.55
CA ASN A 268 14.01 3.14 7.73
C ASN A 268 13.16 1.87 7.73
N LEU A 269 12.66 1.44 6.56
CA LEU A 269 11.98 0.16 6.42
C LEU A 269 12.95 -1.00 6.73
N ALA A 270 14.16 -0.98 6.20
CA ALA A 270 15.18 -1.98 6.46
C ALA A 270 15.59 -2.03 7.93
N VAL A 271 15.78 -0.88 8.58
CA VAL A 271 16.08 -0.78 10.02
C VAL A 271 14.89 -1.22 10.88
N SER A 272 13.66 -0.89 10.49
CA SER A 272 12.45 -1.31 11.22
C SER A 272 12.24 -2.83 11.12
N ILE A 273 12.47 -3.41 9.95
CA ILE A 273 12.50 -4.86 9.72
C ILE A 273 13.61 -5.50 10.56
N TYR A 274 14.80 -4.91 10.58
CA TYR A 274 15.90 -5.38 11.43
C TYR A 274 15.54 -5.35 12.93
N ILE A 275 14.97 -4.24 13.43
CA ILE A 275 14.56 -4.13 14.83
C ILE A 275 13.44 -5.15 15.15
N TYR A 276 12.49 -5.32 14.24
CA TYR A 276 11.35 -6.22 14.41
C TYR A 276 11.75 -7.70 14.40
N TYR A 277 12.64 -8.12 13.50
CA TYR A 277 13.04 -9.54 13.37
C TYR A 277 14.29 -9.91 14.21
N LEU A 278 15.24 -9.00 14.39
CA LEU A 278 16.57 -9.30 14.93
C LEU A 278 16.86 -8.59 16.26
N GLY A 279 16.22 -7.45 16.54
CA GLY A 279 16.41 -6.69 17.77
C GLY A 279 15.78 -7.33 19.03
N GLY A 280 14.86 -8.28 18.85
CA GLY A 280 14.16 -8.98 19.92
C GLY A 280 14.97 -10.05 20.65
N CYS A 281 16.04 -10.57 20.03
CA CYS A 281 16.83 -11.68 20.55
C CYS A 281 18.29 -11.29 20.80
N PRO A 282 18.79 -11.29 22.05
CA PRO A 282 20.16 -10.88 22.36
C PRO A 282 21.25 -11.78 21.75
N GLN A 283 20.93 -13.04 21.44
CA GLN A 283 21.87 -14.02 20.87
C GLN A 283 22.27 -13.72 19.41
N PHE A 284 21.42 -13.02 18.66
CA PHE A 284 21.63 -12.74 17.23
C PHE A 284 22.18 -11.33 16.96
N ARG A 285 22.33 -10.50 17.99
CA ARG A 285 22.71 -9.09 17.85
C ARG A 285 24.07 -8.91 17.15
N GLU A 286 25.09 -9.66 17.57
CA GLU A 286 26.45 -9.61 17.00
C GLU A 286 26.50 -10.17 15.57
N LEU A 287 25.65 -11.16 15.24
CA LEU A 287 25.70 -11.90 13.96
C LEU A 287 24.98 -11.22 12.80
N PHE A 288 24.32 -10.08 13.00
CA PHE A 288 23.57 -9.42 11.90
C PHE A 288 23.85 -7.92 11.75
N VAL A 289 24.72 -7.33 12.56
CA VAL A 289 25.14 -5.91 12.41
C VAL A 289 25.74 -5.65 11.03
N TRP A 290 26.50 -6.61 10.49
CA TRP A 290 27.10 -6.51 9.16
C TRP A 290 26.07 -6.48 8.03
N ILE A 291 24.85 -7.00 8.20
CA ILE A 291 23.80 -6.87 7.17
C ILE A 291 23.39 -5.41 7.01
N ILE A 292 23.26 -4.66 8.11
CA ILE A 292 22.97 -3.22 8.04
C ILE A 292 24.14 -2.50 7.39
N ALA A 293 25.38 -2.77 7.82
CA ALA A 293 26.57 -2.15 7.24
C ALA A 293 26.68 -2.42 5.73
N LEU A 294 26.46 -3.66 5.29
CA LEU A 294 26.44 -4.02 3.88
C LEU A 294 25.28 -3.38 3.12
N SER A 295 24.09 -3.30 3.72
CA SER A 295 22.95 -2.62 3.09
C SER A 295 23.24 -1.13 2.90
N THR A 296 23.73 -0.44 3.92
CA THR A 296 24.05 0.99 3.83
C THR A 296 25.14 1.27 2.79
N ALA A 297 26.18 0.42 2.73
CA ALA A 297 27.21 0.51 1.70
C ALA A 297 26.66 0.22 0.28
N PHE A 298 25.83 -0.80 0.14
CA PHE A 298 25.21 -1.14 -1.15
C PHE A 298 24.26 -0.05 -1.65
N PHE A 299 23.40 0.49 -0.78
CA PHE A 299 22.43 1.52 -1.18
C PHE A 299 23.07 2.87 -1.45
N THR A 300 24.14 3.23 -0.72
CA THR A 300 24.94 4.42 -1.05
C THR A 300 25.62 4.28 -2.40
N LEU A 301 26.16 3.09 -2.72
CA LEU A 301 26.72 2.79 -4.03
C LEU A 301 25.65 2.79 -5.14
N LEU A 302 24.50 2.15 -4.91
CA LEU A 302 23.39 2.14 -5.86
C LEU A 302 22.88 3.55 -6.15
N PHE A 303 22.75 4.38 -5.11
CA PHE A 303 22.36 5.77 -5.23
C PHE A 303 23.39 6.58 -6.03
N TYR A 304 24.68 6.38 -5.75
CA TYR A 304 25.76 6.99 -6.53
C TYR A 304 25.69 6.59 -8.02
N ILE A 305 25.49 5.31 -8.32
CA ILE A 305 25.35 4.81 -9.69
C ILE A 305 24.12 5.44 -10.38
N LEU A 306 22.98 5.51 -9.69
CA LEU A 306 21.75 6.12 -10.23
C LEU A 306 21.91 7.61 -10.50
N LEU A 307 22.52 8.35 -9.58
CA LEU A 307 22.83 9.77 -9.77
C LEU A 307 23.73 9.98 -10.99
N ARG A 308 24.78 9.16 -11.12
CA ARG A 308 25.71 9.24 -12.25
C ARG A 308 25.04 8.92 -13.60
N ARG A 309 24.13 7.94 -13.62
CA ARG A 309 23.35 7.60 -14.82
C ARG A 309 22.39 8.72 -15.22
N LEU A 310 21.84 9.46 -14.26
CA LEU A 310 21.00 10.62 -14.52
C LEU A 310 21.81 11.77 -15.11
N GLU A 311 22.98 12.07 -14.54
CA GLU A 311 23.89 13.11 -15.04
C GLU A 311 24.31 12.85 -16.50
N PHE A 312 24.68 11.60 -16.82
CA PHE A 312 24.98 11.18 -18.18
C PHE A 312 23.81 11.39 -19.16
N ASN A 313 22.58 11.07 -18.71
CA ASN A 313 21.39 11.28 -19.54
C ASN A 313 21.08 12.77 -19.77
N GLU A 314 21.38 13.66 -18.80
CA GLU A 314 21.24 15.10 -18.97
C GLU A 314 22.25 15.66 -19.98
N GLU A 315 23.52 15.25 -19.90
CA GLU A 315 24.54 15.67 -20.85
C GLU A 315 24.16 15.28 -22.30
N LYS A 316 23.71 14.05 -22.52
CA LYS A 316 23.29 13.58 -23.85
C LYS A 316 22.12 14.40 -24.41
N ARG A 317 21.17 14.81 -23.54
CA ARG A 317 20.06 15.69 -23.94
C ARG A 317 20.54 17.09 -24.30
N LEU A 318 21.50 17.63 -23.57
CA LEU A 318 22.07 18.96 -23.85
C LEU A 318 22.82 18.99 -25.19
N ILE A 319 23.59 17.94 -25.48
CA ILE A 319 24.27 17.80 -26.79
C ILE A 319 23.24 17.79 -27.92
N HIS A 320 22.21 16.96 -27.82
CA HIS A 320 21.17 16.89 -28.85
C HIS A 320 20.42 18.22 -29.03
N LEU A 321 20.14 18.94 -27.93
CA LEU A 321 19.52 20.24 -27.98
C LEU A 321 20.42 21.29 -28.65
N LYS A 322 21.73 21.27 -28.38
CA LYS A 322 22.72 22.14 -29.04
C LYS A 322 22.71 21.93 -30.55
N ASP A 323 22.71 20.67 -30.98
CA ASP A 323 22.71 20.31 -32.41
C ASP A 323 21.45 20.81 -33.12
N MET A 324 20.27 20.64 -32.50
CA MET A 324 19.01 21.16 -33.05
C MET A 324 18.99 22.69 -33.15
N LEU A 325 19.47 23.40 -32.11
CA LEU A 325 19.53 24.86 -32.12
C LEU A 325 20.51 25.39 -33.17
N ALA A 326 21.66 24.72 -33.34
CA ALA A 326 22.65 25.06 -34.35
C ALA A 326 22.11 24.89 -35.78
N GLU A 327 21.36 23.83 -36.06
CA GLU A 327 20.74 23.67 -37.39
C GLU A 327 19.63 24.70 -37.60
N ASN A 328 18.79 24.97 -36.58
CA ASN A 328 17.79 26.03 -36.65
C ASN A 328 18.42 27.42 -36.91
N GLU A 329 19.57 27.73 -36.29
CA GLU A 329 20.28 29.00 -36.51
C GLU A 329 20.74 29.13 -37.97
N LYS A 330 21.25 28.04 -38.54
CA LYS A 330 21.68 27.99 -39.94
C LYS A 330 20.51 28.16 -40.90
N GLU A 331 19.35 27.56 -40.60
CA GLU A 331 18.12 27.77 -41.38
C GLU A 331 17.64 29.22 -41.31
N LEU A 332 17.58 29.82 -40.11
CA LEU A 332 17.21 31.21 -39.93
C LEU A 332 18.15 32.17 -40.67
N LYS A 333 19.47 31.92 -40.64
CA LYS A 333 20.45 32.69 -41.42
C LYS A 333 20.18 32.63 -42.93
N ARG A 334 19.83 31.46 -43.46
CA ARG A 334 19.48 31.29 -44.88
C ARG A 334 18.21 32.07 -45.22
N LEU A 335 17.15 31.96 -44.40
CA LEU A 335 15.90 32.69 -44.60
C LEU A 335 16.13 34.21 -44.56
N TYR A 336 16.90 34.68 -43.58
CA TYR A 336 17.27 36.09 -43.47
C TYR A 336 18.02 36.60 -44.70
N ALA A 337 18.99 35.83 -45.21
CA ALA A 337 19.74 36.19 -46.42
C ALA A 337 18.89 36.20 -47.70
N VAL A 338 17.85 35.36 -47.78
CA VAL A 338 16.87 35.40 -48.88
C VAL A 338 15.97 36.62 -48.76
N GLN A 339 15.41 36.87 -47.57
CA GLN A 339 14.57 38.04 -47.33
C GLN A 339 15.31 39.35 -47.63
N GLN A 340 16.57 39.48 -47.22
CA GLN A 340 17.38 40.66 -47.49
C GLN A 340 17.52 40.96 -48.99
N ARG A 341 17.68 39.92 -49.83
CA ARG A 341 17.74 40.06 -51.28
C ARG A 341 16.41 40.52 -51.87
N GLN A 342 15.32 39.87 -51.47
CA GLN A 342 13.97 40.25 -51.92
C GLN A 342 13.63 41.70 -51.54
N LEU A 343 14.05 42.14 -50.36
CA LEU A 343 13.79 43.48 -49.87
C LEU A 343 14.54 44.53 -50.70
N LEU A 344 15.80 44.28 -51.05
CA LEU A 344 16.58 45.16 -51.93
C LEU A 344 15.91 45.32 -53.31
N ASP A 345 15.43 44.22 -53.90
CA ASP A 345 14.74 44.26 -55.19
C ASP A 345 13.45 45.11 -55.12
N LEU A 346 12.66 44.94 -54.06
CA LEU A 346 11.43 45.71 -53.84
C LEU A 346 11.71 47.19 -53.56
N GLU A 347 12.78 47.52 -52.83
CA GLU A 347 13.20 48.90 -52.56
C GLU A 347 13.53 49.64 -53.86
N ASN A 348 14.31 49.00 -54.75
CA ASN A 348 14.67 49.56 -56.05
C ASN A 348 13.44 49.77 -56.96
N ILE A 349 12.48 48.83 -56.93
CA ILE A 349 11.22 48.95 -57.67
C ILE A 349 10.37 50.10 -57.12
N ALA A 350 10.30 50.25 -55.79
CA ALA A 350 9.54 51.32 -55.15
C ALA A 350 10.11 52.71 -55.50
N GLU A 351 11.44 52.85 -55.49
CA GLU A 351 12.12 54.09 -55.88
C GLU A 351 11.83 54.43 -57.36
N GLY A 352 11.98 53.47 -58.27
CA GLY A 352 11.69 53.69 -59.69
C GLY A 352 10.23 54.06 -59.97
N ASN A 353 9.28 53.41 -59.29
CA ASN A 353 7.85 53.72 -59.41
C ASN A 353 7.51 55.11 -58.84
N ALA A 354 8.13 55.49 -57.72
CA ALA A 354 7.95 56.83 -57.14
C ALA A 354 8.44 57.92 -58.09
N GLU A 355 9.62 57.77 -58.70
CA GLU A 355 10.12 58.72 -59.69
C GLU A 355 9.22 58.82 -60.93
N ALA A 356 8.73 57.69 -61.44
CA ALA A 356 7.80 57.66 -62.56
C ALA A 356 6.49 58.38 -62.23
N PHE A 357 5.94 58.16 -61.03
CA PHE A 357 4.74 58.83 -60.54
C PHE A 357 4.90 60.35 -60.48
N VAL A 358 5.97 60.83 -59.84
CA VAL A 358 6.24 62.28 -59.73
C VAL A 358 6.41 62.92 -61.10
N ARG A 359 7.12 62.28 -62.03
CA ARG A 359 7.27 62.80 -63.40
C ARG A 359 5.93 62.97 -64.11
N LYS A 360 5.00 62.04 -63.93
CA LYS A 360 3.68 62.03 -64.59
C LYS A 360 2.71 63.06 -63.98
N TYR A 361 2.68 63.17 -62.66
CA TYR A 361 1.67 63.95 -61.93
C TYR A 361 2.16 65.29 -61.38
N ARG A 362 3.38 65.73 -61.72
CA ARG A 362 3.99 66.99 -61.24
C ARG A 362 3.09 68.22 -61.37
N SER A 363 2.25 68.31 -62.40
CA SER A 363 1.36 69.45 -62.66
C SER A 363 0.04 69.43 -61.88
N PHE A 364 -0.27 68.34 -61.16
CA PHE A 364 -1.53 68.17 -60.44
C PHE A 364 -1.35 68.42 -58.94
N GLU A 365 -1.76 69.61 -58.49
CA GLU A 365 -1.53 70.08 -57.11
C GLU A 365 -2.17 69.18 -56.04
N ASN A 366 -3.40 68.71 -56.26
CA ASN A 366 -4.11 67.83 -55.33
C ASN A 366 -3.38 66.49 -55.13
N VAL A 367 -2.91 65.88 -56.22
CA VAL A 367 -2.19 64.60 -56.21
C VAL A 367 -0.80 64.77 -55.60
N MET A 368 -0.12 65.89 -55.87
CA MET A 368 1.17 66.19 -55.26
C MET A 368 1.06 66.50 -53.76
N LYS A 369 -0.05 67.07 -53.30
CA LYS A 369 -0.32 67.24 -51.85
C LYS A 369 -0.42 65.89 -51.14
N LEU A 370 -1.09 64.90 -51.74
CA LEU A 370 -1.07 63.51 -51.27
C LEU A 370 0.36 62.95 -51.32
N TYR A 371 1.07 63.08 -52.44
CA TYR A 371 2.46 62.57 -52.54
C TYR A 371 3.38 63.14 -51.45
N SER A 372 3.22 64.39 -51.05
CA SER A 372 4.05 65.02 -50.01
C SER A 372 4.01 64.31 -48.66
N ARG A 373 2.93 63.58 -48.34
CA ARG A 373 2.82 62.78 -47.10
C ARG A 373 3.63 61.47 -47.17
N ILE A 374 3.77 60.85 -48.35
CA ILE A 374 4.55 59.62 -48.56
C ILE A 374 6.01 59.86 -48.99
N GLU A 375 6.31 61.06 -49.49
CA GLU A 375 7.64 61.44 -49.97
C GLU A 375 8.75 61.19 -48.93
N PRO A 376 8.59 61.50 -47.63
CA PRO A 376 9.66 61.28 -46.65
C PRO A 376 10.06 59.81 -46.50
N GLY A 377 9.09 58.89 -46.48
CA GLY A 377 9.41 57.46 -46.37
C GLY A 377 9.90 56.85 -47.68
N LEU A 378 9.43 57.31 -48.85
CA LEU A 378 10.01 56.90 -50.13
C LEU A 378 11.47 57.36 -50.27
N LYS A 379 11.81 58.57 -49.81
CA LYS A 379 13.21 59.02 -49.70
C LYS A 379 14.01 58.18 -48.69
N ALA A 380 13.39 57.74 -47.59
CA ALA A 380 14.02 56.82 -46.65
C ALA A 380 14.33 55.47 -47.31
N VAL A 381 13.43 54.94 -48.14
CA VAL A 381 13.64 53.70 -48.92
C VAL A 381 14.82 53.80 -49.88
N GLY A 382 14.94 54.88 -50.66
CA GLY A 382 16.11 55.06 -51.55
C GLY A 382 17.43 55.13 -50.76
N ARG A 383 17.41 55.77 -49.58
CA ARG A 383 18.56 55.74 -48.65
C ARG A 383 18.83 54.33 -48.12
N LEU A 384 17.81 53.55 -47.79
CA LEU A 384 17.95 52.16 -47.33
C LEU A 384 18.60 51.27 -48.38
N ALA A 385 18.19 51.38 -49.64
CA ALA A 385 18.77 50.64 -50.76
C ALA A 385 20.28 50.91 -50.89
N SER A 386 20.68 52.18 -50.87
CA SER A 386 22.11 52.57 -50.92
C SER A 386 22.91 52.14 -49.67
N LEU A 387 22.31 52.22 -48.47
CA LEU A 387 22.96 51.85 -47.23
C LEU A 387 23.20 50.34 -47.12
N ARG A 388 22.29 49.51 -47.63
CA ARG A 388 22.45 48.05 -47.66
C ARG A 388 23.60 47.58 -48.54
N GLY A 389 23.93 48.32 -49.61
CA GLY A 389 25.16 48.11 -50.37
C GLY A 389 26.43 48.49 -49.60
N SER A 390 26.32 49.36 -48.57
CA SER A 390 27.45 49.88 -47.79
C SER A 390 27.63 49.24 -46.40
N GLY A 391 26.71 48.38 -45.96
CA GLY A 391 26.79 47.66 -44.67
C GLY A 391 26.54 48.50 -43.40
N LYS A 392 25.97 49.70 -43.53
CA LYS A 392 25.67 50.61 -42.40
C LYS A 392 24.32 50.27 -41.73
N SER A 393 24.15 50.69 -40.47
CA SER A 393 22.90 50.52 -39.74
C SER A 393 21.72 51.19 -40.45
N THR A 394 20.59 50.49 -40.51
CA THR A 394 19.39 50.87 -41.27
C THR A 394 18.14 51.04 -40.39
N ASP A 395 18.19 50.64 -39.11
CA ASP A 395 17.02 50.50 -38.24
C ASP A 395 16.20 51.78 -38.06
N SER A 396 16.86 52.93 -37.92
CA SER A 396 16.17 54.22 -37.74
C SER A 396 15.36 54.60 -38.99
N LEU A 397 15.85 54.28 -40.18
CA LEU A 397 15.19 54.60 -41.44
C LEU A 397 14.06 53.61 -41.73
N GLU A 398 14.24 52.33 -41.40
CA GLU A 398 13.19 51.32 -41.51
C GLU A 398 12.02 51.61 -40.57
N THR A 399 12.31 52.06 -39.35
CA THR A 399 11.28 52.48 -38.39
C THR A 399 10.50 53.68 -38.94
N GLN A 400 11.21 54.71 -39.44
CA GLN A 400 10.59 55.87 -40.06
C GLN A 400 9.68 55.49 -41.25
N PHE A 401 10.12 54.56 -42.09
CA PHE A 401 9.33 54.08 -43.21
C PHE A 401 8.09 53.30 -42.76
N ASN A 402 8.24 52.38 -41.80
CA ASN A 402 7.13 51.57 -41.30
C ASN A 402 6.08 52.40 -40.56
N ASP A 403 6.49 53.41 -39.79
CA ASP A 403 5.56 54.31 -39.10
C ASP A 403 4.74 55.12 -40.11
N MET A 404 5.38 55.63 -41.16
CA MET A 404 4.68 56.26 -42.27
C MET A 404 3.74 55.27 -42.97
N ALA A 405 4.21 54.08 -43.35
CA ALA A 405 3.39 53.09 -44.04
C ALA A 405 2.15 52.67 -43.23
N LYS A 406 2.28 52.58 -41.89
CA LYS A 406 1.15 52.35 -40.98
C LYS A 406 0.17 53.53 -40.97
N SER A 407 0.68 54.76 -40.89
CA SER A 407 -0.18 55.95 -40.93
C SER A 407 -1.05 56.04 -42.19
N LEU A 408 -0.58 55.50 -43.33
CA LEU A 408 -1.34 55.45 -44.59
C LEU A 408 -2.49 54.45 -44.57
N LYS A 409 -2.37 53.38 -43.78
CA LYS A 409 -3.39 52.33 -43.70
C LYS A 409 -4.65 52.82 -42.99
N ASP A 410 -4.46 53.75 -42.05
CA ASP A 410 -5.51 54.30 -41.20
C ASP A 410 -6.03 55.67 -41.70
N ASP A 411 -5.52 56.18 -42.82
CA ASP A 411 -5.87 57.49 -43.38
C ASP A 411 -7.03 57.39 -44.38
N GLU A 412 -8.19 57.92 -43.99
CA GLU A 412 -9.40 57.95 -44.83
C GLU A 412 -9.22 58.75 -46.13
N ASP A 413 -8.39 59.83 -46.11
CA ASP A 413 -8.11 60.64 -47.30
C ASP A 413 -7.42 59.80 -48.39
N TYR A 414 -6.53 58.89 -47.96
CA TYR A 414 -5.85 57.97 -48.86
C TYR A 414 -6.76 56.87 -49.37
N ALA A 415 -7.64 56.34 -48.51
CA ALA A 415 -8.59 55.31 -48.91
C ALA A 415 -9.50 55.78 -50.06
N GLU A 416 -9.92 57.04 -50.03
CA GLU A 416 -10.71 57.68 -51.08
C GLU A 416 -9.86 57.96 -52.34
N ALA A 417 -8.69 58.59 -52.19
CA ALA A 417 -7.80 58.94 -53.32
C ALA A 417 -7.29 57.71 -54.10
N ILE A 418 -7.12 56.57 -53.44
CA ILE A 418 -6.69 55.30 -54.06
C ILE A 418 -7.74 54.74 -55.03
N GLN A 419 -9.02 55.09 -54.88
CA GLN A 419 -10.06 54.68 -55.83
C GLN A 419 -10.02 55.51 -57.12
N GLU A 420 -9.56 56.75 -57.02
CA GLU A 420 -9.52 57.71 -58.14
C GLU A 420 -8.26 57.55 -59.00
N TYR A 421 -7.12 57.22 -58.40
CA TYR A 421 -5.82 57.15 -59.10
C TYR A 421 -5.18 55.76 -59.03
N ARG A 422 -5.20 55.03 -60.16
CA ARG A 422 -4.68 53.66 -60.26
C ARG A 422 -3.18 53.56 -59.93
N GLU A 423 -2.35 54.45 -60.44
CA GLU A 423 -0.90 54.38 -60.16
C GLU A 423 -0.57 54.73 -58.71
N LEU A 424 -1.37 55.61 -58.07
CA LEU A 424 -1.25 55.88 -56.64
C LEU A 424 -1.61 54.63 -55.82
N LYS A 425 -2.68 53.92 -56.21
CA LYS A 425 -3.05 52.62 -55.61
C LYS A 425 -1.93 51.59 -55.72
N GLU A 426 -1.32 51.46 -56.89
CA GLU A 426 -0.21 50.53 -57.11
C GLU A 426 1.01 50.89 -56.24
N LEU A 427 1.34 52.18 -56.13
CA LEU A 427 2.42 52.68 -55.28
C LEU A 427 2.15 52.44 -53.79
N VAL A 428 0.96 52.77 -53.29
CA VAL A 428 0.59 52.55 -51.88
C VAL A 428 0.58 51.06 -51.53
N ASN A 429 0.04 50.21 -52.42
CA ASN A 429 0.08 48.75 -52.21
C ASN A 429 1.51 48.20 -52.15
N LEU A 430 2.41 48.76 -52.96
CA LEU A 430 3.84 48.41 -52.92
C LEU A 430 4.48 48.85 -51.60
N ILE A 431 4.19 50.07 -51.12
CA ILE A 431 4.66 50.59 -49.82
C ILE A 431 4.20 49.68 -48.67
N LEU A 432 2.91 49.30 -48.65
CA LEU A 432 2.37 48.42 -47.62
C LEU A 432 3.01 47.02 -47.67
N ARG A 433 3.23 46.49 -48.86
CA ARG A 433 3.95 45.21 -49.04
C ARG A 433 5.40 45.31 -48.55
N LEU A 434 6.10 46.40 -48.88
CA LEU A 434 7.47 46.66 -48.42
C LEU A 434 7.52 46.70 -46.89
N SER A 435 6.55 47.37 -46.26
CA SER A 435 6.43 47.46 -44.81
C SER A 435 6.27 46.08 -44.15
N ASP A 436 5.40 45.23 -44.69
CA ASP A 436 5.24 43.84 -44.22
C ASP A 436 6.53 43.02 -44.35
N HIS A 437 7.32 43.23 -45.41
CA HIS A 437 8.63 42.58 -45.55
C HIS A 437 9.65 43.08 -44.51
N TYR A 438 9.68 44.38 -44.18
CA TYR A 438 10.54 44.88 -43.10
C TYR A 438 10.15 44.26 -41.75
N ASP A 439 8.86 44.18 -41.44
CA ASP A 439 8.37 43.57 -40.20
C ASP A 439 8.74 42.08 -40.11
N LYS A 440 8.56 41.31 -41.19
CA LYS A 440 8.99 39.90 -41.26
C LYS A 440 10.50 39.73 -41.08
N ARG A 441 11.30 40.61 -41.68
CA ARG A 441 12.76 40.59 -41.51
C ARG A 441 13.14 40.83 -40.06
N ARG A 442 12.50 41.81 -39.41
CA ARG A 442 12.71 42.11 -37.99
C ARG A 442 12.38 40.91 -37.10
N GLN A 443 11.28 40.21 -37.37
CA GLN A 443 10.91 38.98 -36.66
C GLN A 443 11.95 37.87 -36.83
N LEU A 444 12.46 37.65 -38.05
CA LEU A 444 13.52 36.67 -38.30
C LEU A 444 14.82 37.04 -37.56
N PHE A 445 15.15 38.32 -37.48
CA PHE A 445 16.32 38.79 -36.74
C PHE A 445 16.17 38.54 -35.23
N GLU A 446 15.01 38.87 -34.65
CA GLU A 446 14.70 38.56 -33.25
C GLU A 446 14.77 37.06 -32.96
N GLN A 447 14.22 36.22 -33.84
CA GLN A 447 14.30 34.76 -33.69
C GLN A 447 15.74 34.26 -33.76
N LEU A 448 16.54 34.81 -34.66
CA LEU A 448 17.95 34.46 -34.79
C LEU A 448 18.72 34.80 -33.50
N ASP A 449 18.52 35.99 -32.96
CA ASP A 449 19.20 36.41 -31.73
C ASP A 449 18.74 35.62 -30.51
N GLN A 450 17.43 35.34 -30.39
CA GLN A 450 16.92 34.43 -29.35
C GLN A 450 17.54 33.03 -29.44
N ASN A 451 17.71 32.50 -30.66
CA ASN A 451 18.30 31.19 -30.89
C ASN A 451 19.80 31.19 -30.53
N LYS A 452 20.55 32.24 -30.88
CA LYS A 452 21.96 32.39 -30.46
C LYS A 452 22.09 32.45 -28.94
N GLU A 453 21.24 33.21 -28.26
CA GLU A 453 21.24 33.28 -26.79
C GLU A 453 20.96 31.91 -26.17
N LEU A 454 20.00 31.15 -26.72
CA LEU A 454 19.71 29.77 -26.29
C LEU A 454 20.90 28.85 -26.51
N LEU A 455 21.57 28.96 -27.66
CA LEU A 455 22.74 28.16 -27.98
C LEU A 455 23.89 28.42 -27.00
N GLN A 456 24.14 29.70 -26.67
CA GLN A 456 25.14 30.09 -25.67
C GLN A 456 24.80 29.55 -24.27
N GLU A 457 23.53 29.62 -23.88
CA GLU A 457 23.04 29.09 -22.60
C GLU A 457 23.24 27.56 -22.51
N VAL A 458 22.83 26.83 -23.54
CA VAL A 458 23.03 25.37 -23.62
C VAL A 458 24.51 25.00 -23.58
N GLU A 459 25.38 25.78 -24.23
CA GLU A 459 26.83 25.56 -24.20
C GLU A 459 27.41 25.79 -22.81
N THR A 460 26.97 26.83 -22.09
CA THR A 460 27.38 27.04 -20.69
C THR A 460 26.92 25.91 -19.77
N ASP A 461 25.71 25.39 -19.95
CA ASP A 461 25.18 24.26 -19.19
C ASP A 461 25.96 22.97 -19.48
N LEU A 462 26.29 22.72 -20.75
CA LEU A 462 27.09 21.57 -21.14
C LEU A 462 28.49 21.63 -20.50
N ASN A 463 29.12 22.80 -20.50
CA ASN A 463 30.42 23.00 -19.86
C ASN A 463 30.34 22.81 -18.34
N ARG A 464 29.23 23.18 -17.71
CA ARG A 464 28.98 22.93 -16.29
C ARG A 464 28.79 21.44 -15.98
N ALA A 465 28.06 20.72 -16.83
CA ALA A 465 27.85 19.28 -16.70
C ALA A 465 29.15 18.48 -16.87
N LYS A 466 30.09 18.97 -17.70
CA LYS A 466 31.42 18.34 -17.90
C LYS A 466 32.43 18.65 -16.80
N LYS A 467 32.22 19.71 -16.01
CA LYS A 467 33.14 20.12 -14.92
C LYS A 467 33.45 19.01 -13.90
N PRO A 468 32.48 18.20 -13.41
CA PRO A 468 32.80 17.09 -12.50
C PRO A 468 33.68 16.00 -13.13
N GLU A 469 33.65 15.80 -14.45
CA GLU A 469 34.54 14.83 -15.12
C GLU A 469 35.99 15.33 -15.19
N MET A 470 36.21 16.64 -15.42
CA MET A 470 37.56 17.20 -15.46
C MET A 470 38.24 17.17 -14.09
N GLU A 471 37.55 17.50 -13.00
CA GLU A 471 38.12 17.43 -11.65
C GLU A 471 38.47 15.99 -11.27
N HIS A 472 37.65 15.01 -11.69
CA HIS A 472 37.91 13.59 -11.43
C HIS A 472 39.02 12.99 -12.31
N LYS A 473 39.25 13.57 -13.52
CA LYS A 473 40.32 13.18 -14.43
C LYS A 473 41.67 13.78 -14.01
N ILE A 474 41.69 15.05 -13.58
CA ILE A 474 42.89 15.69 -13.00
C ILE A 474 43.36 14.96 -11.74
N LEU A 475 42.45 14.50 -10.88
CA LEU A 475 42.81 13.67 -9.70
C LEU A 475 43.32 12.26 -10.04
N LYS A 476 42.94 11.71 -11.21
CA LYS A 476 43.48 10.43 -11.70
C LYS A 476 44.85 10.63 -12.33
N ASP A 477 45.00 11.64 -13.17
CA ASP A 477 46.23 11.91 -13.91
C ASP A 477 47.34 12.43 -12.97
N GLY A 478 46.99 13.27 -11.97
CA GLY A 478 47.91 13.75 -10.93
C GLY A 478 48.36 12.70 -9.91
N LYS A 479 47.69 11.54 -9.82
CA LYS A 479 48.16 10.39 -9.01
C LYS A 479 49.16 9.50 -9.76
N THR A 480 49.33 9.71 -11.06
CA THR A 480 50.27 8.96 -11.90
C THR A 480 51.65 9.62 -12.00
N GLU A 481 51.78 10.90 -11.65
CA GLU A 481 53.06 11.62 -11.70
C GLU A 481 53.88 11.54 -10.40
N ASP A 482 53.28 11.17 -9.26
CA ASP A 482 53.98 10.99 -7.96
C ASP A 482 54.49 9.55 -7.72
N LYS A 483 54.53 8.71 -8.76
CA LYS A 483 55.16 7.38 -8.72
C LYS A 483 56.14 7.21 -9.89
N LEU A 484 57.21 7.98 -9.87
CA LEU A 484 58.44 7.67 -10.60
C LEU A 484 59.66 8.11 -9.79
#